data_AF-A0A0G0T1S3-F1
#
_entry.id   AF-A0A0G0T1S3-F1
#
_cell.length_a   1.000
_cell.length_b   1.000
_cell.length_c   1.000
_cell.angle_alpha   90.00
_cell.angle_beta   90.00
_cell.angle_gamma   90.00
#
_symmetry.space_group_name_H-M   'P 1'
#
loop_
_entity.id
_entity.type
_entity.pdbx_description
1 polymer ?
#
loop_
_entity_poly.entity_id
_entity_poly.type
_entity_poly.pdbx_seq_one_letter_code
_entity_poly.pdbx_strand_id
1 'polypeptide(L)' 'ELLPRLKDGIVKEIILATNPTMEGEATAMYIQRLISPLEVKVTRIARGLPVGSDLEYADETTLSRALEGRKEY' A
#
# COMPACT_ATOMS: atom_id res chain seq x y z
N GLU A 1 -15.36 -10.58 7.85
CA GLU A 1 -15.52 -9.27 8.51
C GLU A 1 -15.25 -8.02 7.67
N LEU A 2 -14.30 -7.99 6.71
CA LEU A 2 -14.04 -6.75 5.94
C LEU A 2 -15.23 -6.30 5.06
N LEU A 3 -15.77 -7.18 4.22
CA LEU A 3 -16.86 -6.83 3.30
C LEU A 3 -18.13 -6.31 4.00
N PRO A 4 -18.61 -6.93 5.10
CA PRO A 4 -19.72 -6.38 5.87
C PRO A 4 -19.54 -4.92 6.30
N ARG A 5 -18.32 -4.51 6.64
CA ARG A 5 -18.00 -3.13 7.07
C ARG A 5 -18.05 -2.10 5.93
N LEU A 6 -18.07 -2.54 4.68
CA LEU A 6 -18.11 -1.66 3.51
C LEU A 6 -19.52 -1.54 2.90
N LYS A 7 -20.49 -2.29 3.43
CA LYS A 7 -21.84 -2.38 2.84
C LYS A 7 -22.69 -1.12 3.03
N ASP A 8 -22.41 -0.32 4.04
CA ASP A 8 -23.20 0.89 4.36
C ASP A 8 -22.80 2.11 3.51
N GLY A 9 -21.73 2.01 2.72
CA GLY A 9 -21.25 3.09 1.85
C GLY A 9 -20.70 4.31 2.60
N ILE A 10 -20.50 4.23 3.92
CA ILE A 10 -20.00 5.34 4.72
C ILE A 10 -18.48 5.50 4.54
N VAL A 11 -17.79 4.38 4.34
CA VAL A 11 -16.33 4.34 4.15
C VAL A 11 -15.95 4.88 2.77
N LYS A 12 -15.20 5.98 2.77
CA LYS A 12 -14.77 6.66 1.53
C LYS A 12 -13.38 6.24 1.06
N GLU A 13 -12.53 5.76 1.97
CA GLU A 13 -11.17 5.34 1.68
C GLU A 13 -10.75 4.13 2.51
N ILE A 14 -10.04 3.21 1.88
CA ILE A 14 -9.40 2.05 2.50
C ILE A 14 -7.89 2.16 2.29
N ILE A 15 -7.16 2.28 3.39
CA ILE A 15 -5.71 2.32 3.40
C ILE A 15 -5.19 0.90 3.68
N LEU A 16 -4.54 0.29 2.69
CA LEU A 16 -3.92 -1.01 2.84
C LEU A 16 -2.57 -0.85 3.54
N ALA A 17 -2.51 -1.28 4.81
CA ALA A 17 -1.31 -1.22 5.65
C ALA A 17 -0.75 -2.60 6.02
N THR A 18 -1.03 -3.65 5.21
CA THR A 18 -0.35 -4.95 5.38
C THR A 18 1.17 -4.81 5.18
N ASN A 19 1.93 -5.70 5.83
CA ASN A 19 3.39 -5.70 5.81
C ASN A 19 3.96 -5.65 4.38
N PRO A 20 5.13 -5.02 4.17
CA PRO A 20 5.79 -4.94 2.87
C PRO A 20 6.52 -6.23 2.46
N THR A 21 5.94 -7.39 2.74
CA THR A 21 6.43 -8.70 2.30
C THR A 21 5.67 -9.17 1.07
N MET A 22 6.12 -10.28 0.44
CA MET A 22 5.43 -10.87 -0.70
C MET A 22 3.99 -11.27 -0.37
N GLU A 23 3.75 -11.85 0.80
CA GLU A 23 2.43 -12.27 1.27
C GLU A 23 1.54 -11.06 1.55
N GLY A 24 2.11 -10.02 2.15
CA GLY A 24 1.40 -8.77 2.40
C GLY A 24 1.00 -8.05 1.11
N GLU A 25 1.85 -8.13 0.07
CA GLU A 25 1.53 -7.65 -1.28
C GLU A 25 0.44 -8.47 -1.94
N ALA A 26 0.55 -9.78 -1.94
CA ALA A 26 -0.48 -10.66 -2.49
C ALA A 26 -1.84 -10.39 -1.82
N THR A 27 -1.84 -10.21 -0.49
CA THR A 27 -3.04 -9.87 0.27
C THR A 27 -3.60 -8.50 -0.11
N ALA A 28 -2.75 -7.48 -0.25
CA ALA A 28 -3.20 -6.14 -0.66
C ALA A 28 -3.79 -6.12 -2.06
N MET A 29 -3.15 -6.80 -3.01
CA MET A 29 -3.66 -6.96 -4.39
C MET A 29 -4.98 -7.72 -4.42
N TYR A 30 -5.11 -8.77 -3.60
CA TYR A 30 -6.33 -9.53 -3.49
C TYR A 30 -7.48 -8.67 -2.96
N ILE A 31 -7.25 -7.91 -1.88
CA ILE A 31 -8.25 -7.00 -1.31
C ILE A 31 -8.65 -5.93 -2.33
N GLN A 32 -7.68 -5.30 -3.01
CA GLN A 32 -7.95 -4.27 -4.03
C GLN A 32 -8.87 -4.80 -5.15
N ARG A 33 -8.62 -6.02 -5.65
CA ARG A 33 -9.46 -6.65 -6.67
C ARG A 33 -10.87 -6.95 -6.15
N LEU A 34 -10.96 -7.43 -4.91
CA LEU A 34 -12.22 -7.81 -4.29
C LEU A 34 -13.17 -6.61 -4.08
N ILE A 35 -12.62 -5.45 -3.72
CA ILE A 35 -13.40 -4.24 -3.40
C ILE A 35 -13.51 -3.24 -4.56
N SER A 36 -12.81 -3.47 -5.67
CA SER A 36 -12.87 -2.61 -6.86
C SER A 36 -14.29 -2.31 -7.35
N PRO A 37 -15.29 -3.23 -7.28
CA PRO A 37 -16.66 -2.94 -7.71
C PRO A 37 -17.42 -1.98 -6.78
N LEU A 38 -16.93 -1.73 -5.56
CA LEU A 38 -17.60 -0.87 -4.57
C LEU A 38 -17.28 0.62 -4.76
N GLU A 39 -16.44 0.97 -5.74
CA GLU A 39 -16.01 2.35 -6.05
C GLU A 39 -15.43 3.14 -4.85
N VAL A 40 -14.99 2.44 -3.80
CA VAL A 40 -14.30 3.02 -2.66
C VAL A 40 -12.85 3.30 -3.05
N LYS A 41 -12.31 4.47 -2.66
CA LYS A 41 -10.91 4.79 -2.90
C LYS A 41 -10.01 3.82 -2.13
N VAL A 42 -9.08 3.18 -2.82
CA VAL A 42 -8.11 2.27 -2.20
C VAL A 42 -6.72 2.87 -2.34
N THR A 43 -6.00 3.01 -1.23
CA THR A 43 -4.63 3.51 -1.21
C THR A 43 -3.72 2.54 -0.47
N ARG A 44 -2.41 2.65 -0.72
CA ARG A 44 -1.37 1.85 -0.08
C ARG A 44 -0.46 2.79 0.69
N ILE A 45 -0.04 2.40 1.89
CA ILE A 45 1.01 3.13 2.59
C ILE A 45 2.29 3.18 1.75
N ALA A 46 2.98 4.32 1.81
CA ALA A 46 4.20 4.53 1.04
C ALA A 46 5.29 3.52 1.40
N ARG A 47 6.20 3.29 0.46
CA ARG A 47 7.35 2.39 0.59
C ARG A 47 8.58 3.05 0.05
N GLY A 48 9.71 2.65 0.60
CA GLY A 48 11.01 3.14 0.21
C GLY A 48 11.86 3.43 1.43
N LEU A 49 12.74 4.40 1.27
CA LEU A 49 13.76 4.72 2.25
C LEU A 49 13.15 5.33 3.52
N PRO A 50 13.48 4.83 4.72
CA PRO A 50 13.04 5.45 5.96
C PRO A 50 13.74 6.80 6.16
N VAL A 51 13.03 7.73 6.80
CA VAL A 51 13.59 9.04 7.14
C VAL A 51 14.77 8.87 8.10
N GLY A 52 15.89 9.51 7.78
CA GLY A 52 17.11 9.47 8.59
C GLY A 52 17.96 8.21 8.38
N SER A 53 17.70 7.41 7.33
CA SER A 53 18.60 6.33 6.93
C SER A 53 19.62 6.79 5.91
N ASP A 54 20.80 6.20 5.97
CA ASP A 54 21.83 6.41 4.96
C ASP A 54 21.63 5.46 3.78
N LEU A 55 21.80 6.01 2.58
CA LEU A 55 21.63 5.27 1.33
C LEU A 55 22.56 4.06 1.23
N GLU A 56 23.75 4.15 1.83
CA GLU A 56 24.78 3.11 1.80
C GLU A 56 24.39 1.82 2.53
N TYR A 57 23.44 1.88 3.46
CA TYR A 57 22.96 0.72 4.21
C TYR A 57 21.61 0.20 3.71
N ALA A 58 21.03 0.83 2.69
CA ALA A 58 19.75 0.41 2.15
C ALA A 58 19.91 -0.77 1.21
N ASP A 59 19.01 -1.75 1.33
CA ASP A 59 18.95 -2.87 0.40
C ASP A 59 18.41 -2.44 -0.97
N GLU A 60 18.76 -3.20 -2.00
CA GLU A 60 18.37 -2.93 -3.39
C GLU A 60 16.86 -2.83 -3.58
N THR A 61 16.08 -3.65 -2.85
CA THR A 61 14.62 -3.65 -2.97
C THR A 61 14.05 -2.35 -2.42
N THR A 62 14.49 -1.90 -1.25
CA THR A 62 14.10 -0.62 -0.65
C THR A 62 14.47 0.56 -1.54
N LEU A 63 15.67 0.55 -2.12
CA LEU A 63 16.13 1.59 -3.05
C LEU A 63 15.27 1.64 -4.33
N SER A 64 15.02 0.48 -4.93
CA SER A 64 14.16 0.36 -6.11
C SER A 64 12.76 0.92 -5.84
N ARG A 65 12.15 0.55 -4.70
CA ARG A 65 10.84 1.09 -4.28
C ARG A 65 10.85 2.60 -4.07
N ALA A 66 11.92 3.14 -3.46
CA ALA A 66 12.05 4.58 -3.27
C ALA A 66 12.15 5.33 -4.61
N LEU A 67 12.88 4.77 -5.59
CA LEU A 67 13.02 5.33 -6.93
C LEU A 67 11.73 5.24 -7.75
N GLU A 68 10.99 4.13 -7.65
CA GLU A 68 9.65 3.97 -8.24
C GLU A 68 8.68 5.02 -7.68
N GLY A 69 8.73 5.25 -6.36
CA GLY A 69 7.87 6.19 -5.64
C GLY A 69 8.33 7.66 -5.64
N ARG A 70 9.36 8.02 -6.42
CA ARG A 70 9.90 9.38 -6.45
C ARG A 70 8.84 10.38 -6.93
N LYS A 71 8.84 11.58 -6.34
CA LYS A 71 7.91 12.66 -6.69
C LYS A 71 8.70 13.84 -7.27
N GLU A 72 8.08 14.54 -8.21
CA GLU A 72 8.55 15.83 -8.71
C GLU A 72 8.21 16.93 -7.69
N TYR A 73 9.00 18.01 -7.68
CA TYR A 73 8.81 19.19 -6.84
C TYR A 73 8.31 20.37 -7.66
#